data_AF-A0A655E769-F1
#
_entry.id   AF-A0A655E769-F1
#
_cell.length_a   1.000
_cell.length_b   1.000
_cell.length_c   1.000
_cell.angle_alpha   90.00
_cell.angle_beta   90.00
_cell.angle_gamma   90.00
#
_symmetry.space_group_name_H-M   'P 1'
#
loop_
_entity.id
_entity.type
_entity.pdbx_description
1 polymer ?
#
loop_
_entity_poly.entity_id
_entity_poly.type
_entity_poly.pdbx_seq_one_letter_code
_entity_poly.pdbx_strand_id
1 'polypeptide(L)' 'MGLHGDEVKIAITAPPVDGQANSHLTKFLGKQFRVAKSQIVIEKGELGRHKQVKIIHPQQIPPEIAALTE' A
#
# COMPACT_ATOMS: atom_id res chain seq x y z
N MET A 1 -4.88 9.50 0.91
CA MET A 1 -5.52 8.25 0.44
C MET A 1 -7.03 8.45 0.53
N GLY A 2 -7.86 7.47 0.19
CA GLY A 2 -9.30 7.53 0.46
C GLY A 2 -9.78 6.21 1.05
N LEU A 3 -10.70 6.27 2.00
CA LEU A 3 -11.42 5.09 2.50
C LEU A 3 -12.52 4.71 1.51
N HIS A 4 -12.64 3.43 1.18
CA HIS A 4 -13.68 2.90 0.31
C HIS A 4 -14.21 1.60 0.90
N GLY A 5 -15.25 1.70 1.74
CA GLY A 5 -15.70 0.58 2.56
C GLY A 5 -14.57 0.11 3.47
N ASP A 6 -14.24 -1.18 3.39
CA ASP A 6 -13.16 -1.82 4.17
C ASP A 6 -11.77 -1.74 3.50
N GLU A 7 -11.68 -1.07 2.34
CA GLU A 7 -10.44 -0.97 1.56
C GLU A 7 -9.88 0.45 1.50
N VAL A 8 -8.55 0.56 1.45
CA VAL A 8 -7.85 1.82 1.19
C VAL A 8 -7.68 2.02 -0.31
N LYS A 9 -8.33 3.03 -0.87
CA LYS A 9 -8.11 3.45 -2.25
C LYS A 9 -6.83 4.26 -2.36
N ILE A 10 -5.86 3.70 -3.08
CA ILE A 10 -4.59 4.35 -3.41
C ILE A 10 -4.60 4.67 -4.91
N ALA A 11 -4.67 5.97 -5.24
CA ALA A 11 -4.55 6.43 -6.62
C ALA A 11 -3.08 6.42 -7.04
N ILE A 12 -2.70 5.49 -7.91
CA ILE A 12 -1.36 5.39 -8.46
C ILE A 12 -1.40 5.91 -9.89
N THR A 13 -0.60 6.93 -10.20
CA THR A 13 -0.48 7.52 -11.54
C THR A 13 0.47 6.74 -12.47
N ALA A 14 0.74 5.47 -12.16
CA ALA A 14 1.65 4.63 -12.93
C ALA A 14 0.92 4.08 -14.17
N PRO A 15 1.59 3.96 -15.33
CA PRO A 15 1.03 3.30 -16.49
C PRO A 15 0.69 1.83 -16.15
N PRO A 16 -0.28 1.21 -16.86
CA PRO A 16 -0.74 -0.16 -16.60
C PRO A 16 0.26 -1.21 -17.14
N VAL A 17 1.55 -0.96 -16.92
CA VAL A 17 2.63 -1.88 -17.26
C VAL A 17 3.00 -2.66 -16.01
N ASP A 18 3.13 -3.98 -16.16
CA ASP A 18 3.43 -4.88 -15.06
C ASP A 18 4.63 -4.41 -14.23
N GLY A 19 4.46 -4.45 -12.90
CA GLY A 19 5.49 -4.07 -11.94
C GLY A 19 5.63 -2.58 -11.62
N GLN A 20 5.24 -1.66 -12.52
CA GLN A 20 5.33 -0.21 -12.22
C GLN A 20 4.34 0.20 -11.13
N ALA A 21 3.10 -0.31 -11.19
CA ALA A 21 2.10 -0.09 -10.14
C ALA A 21 2.59 -0.61 -8.77
N ASN A 22 3.24 -1.78 -8.74
CA ASN A 22 3.78 -2.37 -7.51
C ASN A 22 4.90 -1.52 -6.94
N SER A 23 5.85 -1.09 -7.77
CA SER A 23 6.95 -0.23 -7.33
C SER A 23 6.47 1.10 -6.75
N HIS A 24 5.50 1.74 -7.40
CA HIS A 24 4.90 2.97 -6.91
C HIS A 24 4.12 2.75 -5.60
N LEU A 25 3.35 1.67 -5.50
CA LEU A 25 2.64 1.30 -4.28
C LEU A 25 3.60 1.09 -3.12
N THR A 26 4.64 0.28 -3.30
CA THR A 26 5.63 0.00 -2.26
C THR A 26 6.37 1.27 -1.84
N LYS A 27 6.74 2.14 -2.80
CA LYS A 27 7.37 3.43 -2.50
C LYS A 27 6.43 4.36 -1.72
N PHE A 28 5.16 4.38 -2.09
CA PHE A 28 4.14 5.17 -1.41
C PHE A 28 3.93 4.68 0.03
N LEU A 29 3.70 3.38 0.23
CA LEU A 29 3.53 2.78 1.54
C LEU A 29 4.77 2.95 2.42
N GLY A 30 5.99 2.83 1.87
CA GLY A 30 7.23 3.04 2.62
C GLY A 30 7.35 4.44 3.22
N LYS A 31 6.87 5.46 2.50
CA LYS A 31 6.82 6.84 3.02
C LYS A 31 5.77 6.98 4.12
N GLN A 32 4.58 6.42 3.91
CA GLN A 32 3.47 6.55 4.85
C GLN A 32 3.72 5.83 6.18
N PHE A 33 4.31 4.64 6.12
CA PHE A 33 4.59 3.81 7.29
C PHE A 33 6.00 4.01 7.87
N ARG A 34 6.82 4.84 7.21
CA ARG A 34 8.24 5.07 7.52
C ARG A 34 9.04 3.78 7.64
N VAL A 35 8.89 2.89 6.66
CA VAL A 35 9.61 1.61 6.59
C VAL A 35 10.40 1.48 5.29
N ALA A 36 11.39 0.59 5.30
CA ALA A 36 12.16 0.28 4.10
C ALA A 36 11.33 -0.54 3.08
N LYS A 37 11.69 -0.47 1.80
CA LYS A 37 11.05 -1.27 0.74
C LYS A 37 11.09 -2.77 1.03
N SER A 38 12.16 -3.26 1.66
CA SER A 38 12.32 -4.68 2.05
C SER A 38 11.33 -5.13 3.11
N GLN A 39 10.72 -4.21 3.85
CA GLN A 39 9.73 -4.48 4.89
C GLN A 39 8.29 -4.44 4.37
N ILE A 40 8.10 -4.26 3.07
CA ILE A 40 6.78 -4.21 2.44
C ILE A 40 6.69 -5.37 1.47
N VAL A 41 5.74 -6.27 1.73
CA VAL A 41 5.54 -7.49 0.96
C VAL A 41 4.14 -7.47 0.37
N ILE A 42 4.03 -7.61 -0.95
CA ILE A 42 2.74 -7.81 -1.60
C ILE A 42 2.43 -9.30 -1.52
N GLU A 43 1.46 -9.69 -0.68
CA GLU A 43 1.10 -11.10 -0.49
C GLU A 43 0.18 -11.61 -1.59
N LYS A 44 -0.72 -10.74 -2.10
CA LYS A 44 -1.64 -11.08 -3.20
C LYS A 44 -1.93 -9.87 -4.08
N GLY A 45 -2.36 -10.15 -5.31
CA GLY A 45 -2.87 -9.13 -6.22
C GLY A 45 -1.80 -8.38 -6.99
N GLU A 46 -0.62 -8.96 -7.20
CA GLU A 46 0.47 -8.32 -7.96
C GLU A 46 0.04 -7.86 -9.37
N LEU A 47 -0.85 -8.63 -10.01
CA LEU A 47 -1.44 -8.35 -11.33
C LEU A 47 -2.81 -7.67 -11.27
N GLY A 48 -3.37 -7.48 -10.06
CA GLY A 48 -4.73 -6.97 -9.85
C GLY A 48 -4.77 -5.54 -9.29
N ARG A 49 -5.97 -4.96 -9.28
CA ARG A 49 -6.26 -3.66 -8.63
C ARG A 49 -6.37 -3.78 -7.10
N HIS A 50 -6.86 -4.91 -6.63
CA HIS A 50 -6.93 -5.25 -5.20
C HIS A 50 -5.63 -5.93 -4.80
N LYS A 51 -4.92 -5.37 -3.82
CA LYS A 51 -3.60 -5.84 -3.37
C LYS A 51 -3.63 -6.06 -1.86
N GLN A 52 -3.20 -7.24 -1.43
CA GLN A 52 -2.94 -7.50 -0.02
C GLN A 52 -1.46 -7.22 0.23
N VAL A 53 -1.20 -6.24 1.10
CA VAL A 53 0.16 -5.79 1.40
C VAL A 53 0.42 -5.93 2.88
N LYS A 54 1.49 -6.65 3.21
CA LYS A 54 2.00 -6.79 4.56
C LYS A 54 3.13 -5.80 4.81
N ILE A 55 3.01 -5.07 5.91
CA ILE A 55 4.02 -4.10 6.36
C ILE A 55 4.65 -4.63 7.64
N ILE A 56 5.95 -4.86 7.59
CA ILE A 56 6.74 -5.44 8.68
C ILE A 56 7.34 -4.30 9.51
N HIS A 57 7.11 -4.33 10.83
CA HIS A 57 7.58 -3.31 11.78
C HIS A 57 7.27 -1.85 11.37
N PRO A 58 5.97 -1.50 11.17
CA PRO A 58 5.59 -0.14 10.84
C PRO A 58 6.06 0.83 11.92
N GLN A 59 6.74 1.91 11.52
CA GLN A 59 7.21 2.95 12.44
C GLN A 59 6.15 4.04 12.63
N GLN A 60 5.23 4.16 11.68
CA GLN A 60 4.10 5.08 11.71
C GLN A 60 2.88 4.38 11.11
N ILE A 61 1.70 4.61 11.69
CA ILE A 61 0.43 4.20 11.08
C ILE A 61 -0.27 5.47 10.62
N PRO A 62 -0.56 5.63 9.31
CA PRO A 62 -1.31 6.77 8.82
C PRO A 62 -2.72 6.80 9.44
N PRO A 63 -3.25 7.99 9.80
CA PRO A 63 -4.57 8.11 10.41
C PRO A 63 -5.68 7.53 9.52
N GLU A 64 -5.52 7.59 8.20
CA GLU A 64 -6.47 7.02 7.24
C GLU A 64 -6.56 5.48 7.35
N ILE A 65 -5.51 4.81 7.85
CA ILE A 65 -5.48 3.35 8.01
C ILE A 65 -5.83 2.98 9.45
N ALA A 66 -5.45 3.80 10.43
CA ALA A 66 -5.86 3.62 11.81
C ALA A 66 -7.39 3.53 11.94
N ALA A 67 -8.13 4.34 11.19
CA ALA A 67 -9.60 4.33 11.17
C ALA A 67 -10.24 3.04 10.61
N LEU A 68 -9.49 2.18 9.93
CA LEU A 68 -9.95 0.85 9.46
C LEU A 68 -9.62 -0.27 10.46
N THR A 69 -8.88 0.05 11.51
CA THR A 69 -8.41 -0.94 12.49
C THR A 69 -9.26 -0.94 13.78
N GLU A 70 -10.32 -0.12 13.82
CA GLU A 70 -11.30 -0.01 14.91
C GLU A 70 -12.59 -0.78 14.63
#